data_AF-M6ZS13-F1
#
_entry.id   AF-M6ZS13-F1
#
_cell.length_a   1.000
_cell.length_b   1.000
_cell.length_c   1.000
_cell.angle_alpha   90.00
_cell.angle_beta   90.00
_cell.angle_gamma   90.00
#
_symmetry.space_group_name_H-M   'P 1'
#
loop_
_entity.id
_entity.type
_entity.pdbx_description
1 polymer ?
#
loop_
_entity_poly.entity_id
_entity_poly.type
_entity_poly.pdbx_seq_one_letter_code
_entity_poly.pdbx_strand_id
1 'polypeptide(L)'
;MKIKSTSEFVKELQIQNELLIIEEEVDPILELAEIQRRVVAKRGPAILFKNVKGSRFSVVTNLYGSERRIKIAFGEEPVRFIRKIATTIQHILPPTPAKIWDLRNIAFQALKVGLKRVG
;
A
#
# COMPACT_ATOMS: atom_id res chain seq x y z
N MET A 1 -14.10 -6.44 2.69
CA MET A 1 -14.58 -5.14 3.21
C MET A 1 -13.89 -4.03 2.40
N LYS A 2 -14.56 -2.93 2.07
CA LYS A 2 -13.93 -1.84 1.29
C LYS A 2 -13.40 -0.79 2.25
N ILE A 3 -12.09 -0.72 2.41
CA ILE A 3 -11.41 0.31 3.22
C ILE A 3 -11.61 1.67 2.56
N LYS A 4 -12.10 2.65 3.30
CA LYS A 4 -12.41 4.00 2.81
C LYS A 4 -11.53 5.09 3.41
N SER A 5 -10.83 4.80 4.51
CA SER A 5 -9.95 5.76 5.18
C SER A 5 -8.69 5.10 5.75
N THR A 6 -7.67 5.91 6.03
CA THR A 6 -6.45 5.45 6.70
C THR A 6 -6.75 4.88 8.08
N SER A 7 -7.67 5.49 8.84
CA SER A 7 -8.05 5.01 10.17
C SER A 7 -8.74 3.64 10.12
N GLU A 8 -9.58 3.38 9.12
CA GLU A 8 -10.14 2.05 8.88
C GLU A 8 -9.05 1.04 8.51
N PHE A 9 -8.09 1.45 7.68
CA PHE A 9 -6.98 0.56 7.32
C PHE A 9 -6.13 0.17 8.53
N VAL A 10 -5.79 1.13 9.40
CA VAL A 10 -5.03 0.87 10.63
C VAL A 10 -5.78 -0.11 11.54
N LYS A 11 -7.10 0.03 11.68
CA LYS A 11 -7.93 -0.93 12.43
C LYS A 11 -7.89 -2.32 11.81
N GLU A 12 -7.99 -2.40 10.48
CA GLU A 12 -7.89 -3.69 9.79
C GLU A 12 -6.51 -4.34 9.99
N LEU A 13 -5.41 -3.57 9.92
CA LEU A 13 -4.08 -4.07 10.21
C LEU A 13 -3.96 -4.62 11.64
N GLN A 14 -4.61 -3.98 12.61
CA GLN A 14 -4.66 -4.48 13.98
C GLN A 14 -5.40 -5.84 14.06
N ILE A 15 -6.57 -5.96 13.44
CA ILE A 15 -7.34 -7.21 13.39
C ILE A 15 -6.53 -8.34 12.73
N GLN A 16 -5.75 -8.02 11.71
CA GLN A 16 -4.97 -8.98 10.92
C GLN A 16 -3.59 -9.30 11.52
N ASN A 17 -3.27 -8.81 12.72
CA ASN A 17 -1.96 -8.93 13.38
C ASN A 17 -0.80 -8.38 12.53
N GLU A 18 -1.05 -7.29 11.78
CA GLU A 18 -0.09 -6.57 10.93
C GLU A 18 0.26 -5.18 11.48
N LEU A 19 -0.11 -4.89 12.73
CA LEU A 19 0.14 -3.62 13.40
C LEU A 19 0.84 -3.84 14.74
N LEU A 20 1.96 -3.16 14.93
CA LEU A 20 2.60 -2.95 16.23
C LEU A 20 2.22 -1.57 16.75
N ILE A 21 1.83 -1.48 18.01
CA ILE A 21 1.47 -0.23 18.68
C ILE A 21 2.55 0.09 19.69
N ILE A 22 3.09 1.31 19.65
CA ILE A 22 4.04 1.86 20.61
C ILE A 22 3.34 3.00 21.34
N GLU A 23 3.20 2.87 22.66
CA GLU A 23 2.48 3.83 23.51
C GLU A 23 3.44 4.81 24.20
N GLU A 24 4.70 4.41 24.33
CA GLU A 24 5.81 5.18 24.85
C GLU A 24 6.04 6.45 24.01
N GLU A 25 6.50 7.51 24.66
CA GLU A 25 6.89 8.73 23.95
C GLU A 25 8.11 8.45 23.07
N VAL A 26 8.02 8.83 21.79
CA VAL A 26 9.12 8.70 20.82
C VAL A 26 9.45 10.07 20.24
N ASP A 27 10.75 10.38 20.13
CA ASP A 27 11.22 11.58 19.46
C ASP A 27 11.06 11.44 17.93
N PRO A 28 10.36 12.37 17.26
CA PRO A 28 10.25 12.32 15.80
C PRO A 28 11.60 12.52 15.09
N ILE A 29 12.58 13.12 15.77
CA ILE A 29 13.91 13.37 15.21
C ILE A 29 14.77 12.12 15.40
N LEU A 30 14.98 11.40 14.31
CA LEU A 30 15.86 10.23 14.17
C LEU A 30 15.42 8.97 14.93
N GLU A 31 14.87 9.06 16.13
CA GLU A 31 14.45 7.89 16.91
C GLU A 31 13.32 7.12 16.21
N LEU A 32 12.22 7.80 15.87
CA LEU A 32 11.11 7.20 15.14
C LEU A 32 11.57 6.57 13.82
N ALA A 33 12.42 7.28 13.07
CA ALA A 33 12.96 6.81 11.81
C ALA A 33 13.85 5.57 11.98
N GLU A 34 14.69 5.51 13.02
CA GLU A 34 15.53 4.37 13.32
C GLU A 34 14.70 3.14 13.72
N ILE A 35 13.66 3.33 14.54
CA ILE A 35 12.70 2.26 14.88
C ILE A 35 12.05 1.72 13.60
N GLN A 36 11.51 2.60 12.76
CA GLN A 36 10.92 2.22 11.47
C GLN A 36 11.93 1.46 10.59
N ARG A 37 13.17 1.95 10.48
CA ARG A 37 14.23 1.32 9.68
C ARG A 37 14.52 -0.10 10.14
N ARG A 38 14.63 -0.34 11.45
CA ARG A 38 14.86 -1.69 12.01
C ARG A 38 13.70 -2.64 11.73
N VAL A 39 12.47 -2.16 11.86
CA VAL A 39 11.27 -2.97 11.58
C VAL A 39 11.19 -3.31 10.09
N VAL A 40 11.42 -2.34 9.20
CA VAL A 40 11.42 -2.56 7.75
C VAL A 40 12.52 -3.55 7.34
N ALA A 41 13.72 -3.44 7.90
CA ALA A 41 14.82 -4.37 7.64
C ALA A 41 14.47 -5.83 8.00
N LYS A 42 13.64 -6.02 9.04
CA LYS A 42 13.13 -7.33 9.46
C LYS A 42 11.82 -7.73 8.76
N ARG A 43 11.38 -6.98 7.74
CA ARG A 43 10.07 -7.16 7.07
C ARG A 43 8.89 -7.19 8.05
N GLY A 44 8.98 -6.39 9.11
CA GLY A 44 8.01 -6.39 10.20
C GLY A 44 6.66 -5.71 9.88
N PRO A 45 5.79 -5.60 10.90
CA PRO A 45 4.44 -5.04 10.77
C PRO A 45 4.45 -3.52 10.54
N ALA A 46 3.29 -2.95 10.23
CA ALA A 46 3.09 -1.51 10.35
C ALA A 46 3.26 -1.07 11.81
N ILE A 47 3.66 0.19 12.04
CA ILE A 47 3.89 0.71 13.40
C ILE A 47 3.01 1.93 13.62
N LEU A 48 2.23 1.93 14.70
CA LEU A 48 1.50 3.09 15.19
C LEU A 48 2.18 3.63 16.45
N PHE A 49 2.78 4.81 16.34
CA PHE A 49 3.32 5.59 17.45
C PHE A 49 2.21 6.47 18.00
N LYS A 50 1.69 6.14 19.20
CA LYS A 50 0.58 6.89 19.81
C LYS A 50 1.02 8.21 20.44
N ASN A 51 2.24 8.26 20.97
CA ASN A 51 2.78 9.44 21.62
C ASN A 51 4.08 9.89 20.93
N VAL A 52 4.00 11.00 20.17
CA VAL A 52 5.16 11.57 19.47
C VAL A 52 5.46 12.93 20.09
N LYS A 53 6.68 13.08 20.59
CA LYS A 53 7.12 14.27 21.31
C LYS A 53 6.86 15.55 20.52
N GLY A 54 6.18 16.52 21.15
CA GLY A 54 5.85 17.81 20.53
C GLY A 54 4.74 17.76 19.47
N SER A 55 4.11 16.61 19.24
CA SER A 55 2.99 16.45 18.31
C SER A 55 1.70 16.10 19.05
N ARG A 56 0.57 16.67 18.61
CA ARG A 56 -0.77 16.26 19.06
C ARG A 56 -1.32 15.07 18.27
N PHE A 57 -0.63 14.69 17.19
CA PHE A 57 -1.02 13.64 16.28
C PHE A 57 -0.15 12.41 16.48
N SER A 58 -0.80 11.24 16.44
CA SER A 58 -0.10 9.95 16.30
C SER A 58 0.48 9.81 14.90
N VAL A 59 1.52 8.99 14.79
CA VAL A 59 2.20 8.72 13.52
C VAL A 59 2.12 7.24 13.23
N VAL A 60 1.70 6.89 12.01
CA VAL A 60 1.71 5.51 11.53
C VAL A 60 2.69 5.37 10.38
N THR A 61 3.49 4.31 10.40
CA THR A 61 4.51 4.03 9.38
C THR A 61 4.41 2.59 8.87
N ASN A 62 5.12 2.31 7.77
CA ASN A 62 5.23 0.97 7.19
C ASN A 62 3.88 0.33 6.75
N LEU A 63 2.86 1.16 6.51
CA LEU A 63 1.50 0.76 6.11
C LEU A 63 1.47 -0.17 4.89
N TYR A 64 2.32 0.07 3.90
CA TYR A 64 2.32 -0.67 2.62
C TYR A 64 3.59 -1.50 2.41
N GLY A 65 4.39 -1.72 3.45
CA GLY A 65 5.71 -2.36 3.33
C GLY A 65 5.71 -3.89 3.13
N SER A 66 4.56 -4.51 2.82
CA SER A 66 4.48 -5.93 2.47
C SER A 66 3.37 -6.21 1.46
N GLU A 67 3.52 -7.27 0.66
CA GLU A 67 2.48 -7.72 -0.27
C GLU A 67 1.17 -8.05 0.46
N ARG A 68 1.26 -8.64 1.66
CA ARG A 68 0.09 -8.93 2.51
C ARG A 68 -0.66 -7.66 2.86
N ARG A 69 0.02 -6.60 3.31
CA ARG A 69 -0.62 -5.31 3.64
C ARG A 69 -1.22 -4.63 2.42
N ILE A 70 -0.58 -4.73 1.25
CA ILE A 70 -1.14 -4.23 -0.02
C ILE A 70 -2.44 -4.97 -0.37
N LYS A 71 -2.48 -6.30 -0.22
CA LYS A 71 -3.69 -7.11 -0.44
C LYS A 71 -4.80 -6.76 0.55
N ILE A 72 -4.48 -6.50 1.82
CA ILE A 72 -5.45 -6.03 2.82
C ILE A 72 -6.01 -4.66 2.39
N ALA A 73 -5.14 -3.71 2.03
CA ALA A 73 -5.52 -2.34 1.68
C ALA A 73 -6.42 -2.25 0.44
N PHE A 74 -6.05 -2.99 -0.62
CA PHE A 74 -6.64 -2.78 -1.94
C PHE A 74 -7.25 -4.03 -2.58
N GLY A 75 -7.20 -5.18 -1.91
CA GLY A 75 -7.56 -6.47 -2.47
C GLY A 75 -6.52 -6.98 -3.48
N GLU A 76 -6.87 -8.05 -4.18
CA GLU A 76 -5.98 -8.69 -5.17
C GLU A 76 -5.96 -7.97 -6.53
N GLU A 77 -6.98 -7.14 -6.81
CA GLU A 77 -7.19 -6.54 -8.13
C GLU A 77 -6.03 -5.63 -8.59
N PRO A 78 -5.49 -4.70 -7.78
CA PRO A 78 -4.42 -3.83 -8.25
C PRO A 78 -3.12 -4.56 -8.50
N VAL A 79 -2.81 -5.56 -7.66
CA VAL A 79 -1.62 -6.41 -7.84
C VAL A 79 -1.77 -7.23 -9.13
N ARG A 80 -2.95 -7.80 -9.38
CA ARG A 80 -3.27 -8.49 -10.64
C ARG A 80 -3.15 -7.56 -11.84
N PHE A 81 -3.63 -6.33 -11.73
CA PHE A 81 -3.57 -5.34 -12.82
C PHE A 81 -2.12 -4.98 -13.19
N ILE A 82 -1.27 -4.69 -12.20
CA ILE A 82 0.15 -4.39 -12.45
C ILE A 82 0.86 -5.60 -13.08
N ARG A 83 0.61 -6.82 -12.57
CA ARG A 83 1.16 -8.04 -13.18
C ARG A 83 0.71 -8.20 -14.61
N LYS A 84 -0.58 -7.98 -14.90
CA LYS A 84 -1.14 -8.04 -16.25
C LYS A 84 -0.44 -7.08 -17.20
N ILE A 85 -0.22 -5.81 -16.78
CA ILE A 85 0.54 -4.83 -17.58
C ILE A 85 1.96 -5.34 -17.85
N ALA A 86 2.69 -5.76 -16.81
CA ALA A 86 4.06 -6.23 -16.95
C ALA A 86 4.15 -7.42 -17.92
N THR A 87 3.23 -8.39 -17.81
CA THR A 87 3.17 -9.52 -18.73
C THR A 87 2.82 -9.10 -20.15
N THR A 88 1.88 -8.17 -20.35
CA THR A 88 1.49 -7.73 -21.69
C THR A 88 2.62 -6.97 -22.38
N ILE A 89 3.40 -6.17 -21.66
CA ILE A 89 4.59 -5.49 -22.19
C ILE A 89 5.65 -6.52 -22.62
N GLN A 90 5.89 -7.56 -21.82
CA GLN A 90 6.86 -8.61 -22.17
C GLN A 90 6.45 -9.43 -23.41
N HIS A 91 5.15 -9.70 -23.57
CA HIS A 91 4.64 -10.49 -24.71
C HIS A 91 4.37 -9.65 -25.97
N ILE A 92 4.59 -8.33 -25.91
CA ILE A 92 4.33 -7.40 -27.01
C ILE A 92 5.32 -7.59 -28.17
N LEU A 93 6.42 -8.30 -27.97
CA LEU A 93 7.43 -8.54 -29.00
C LEU A 93 7.22 -9.91 -29.69
N PRO A 94 7.26 -9.98 -31.03
CA PRO A 94 7.15 -8.85 -31.96
C PRO A 94 5.73 -8.23 -31.93
N PRO A 95 5.61 -6.91 -32.16
CA PRO A 95 4.34 -6.20 -32.07
C PRO A 95 3.50 -6.49 -33.31
N THR A 96 2.53 -7.40 -33.16
CA THR A 96 1.54 -7.69 -34.20
C THR A 96 0.27 -6.86 -34.00
N PRO A 97 -0.50 -6.54 -35.06
CA PRO A 97 -1.74 -5.78 -34.93
C PRO A 97 -2.75 -6.39 -33.94
N ALA A 98 -2.82 -7.73 -33.87
CA ALA A 98 -3.65 -8.44 -32.89
C ALA A 98 -3.23 -8.17 -31.44
N LYS A 99 -1.92 -8.20 -31.16
CA LYS A 99 -1.38 -7.90 -29.81
C LYS A 99 -1.57 -6.43 -29.43
N ILE A 100 -1.51 -5.50 -30.40
CA ILE A 100 -1.80 -4.07 -30.19
C ILE A 100 -3.27 -3.87 -29.83
N TRP A 101 -4.18 -4.60 -30.47
CA TRP A 101 -5.60 -4.55 -30.17
C TRP A 101 -5.92 -5.02 -28.75
N ASP A 102 -5.20 -6.01 -28.22
CA ASP A 102 -5.38 -6.49 -26.84
C ASP A 102 -5.02 -5.45 -25.76
N LEU A 103 -4.17 -4.46 -26.08
CA LEU A 103 -3.87 -3.34 -25.18
C LEU A 103 -5.04 -2.41 -24.96
N ARG A 104 -6.07 -2.41 -25.82
CA ARG A 104 -7.27 -1.57 -25.64
C ARG A 104 -7.89 -1.78 -24.26
N ASN A 105 -7.90 -3.02 -23.76
CA ASN A 105 -8.50 -3.37 -22.48
C ASN A 105 -7.71 -2.75 -21.31
N ILE A 106 -6.38 -2.71 -21.41
CA ILE A 106 -5.51 -2.07 -20.43
C ILE A 106 -5.70 -0.55 -20.50
N ALA A 107 -5.74 0.03 -21.71
CA ALA A 107 -5.97 1.45 -21.91
C ALA A 107 -7.31 1.90 -21.30
N PHE A 108 -8.40 1.14 -21.54
CA PHE A 108 -9.71 1.41 -20.93
C PHE A 108 -9.69 1.29 -19.40
N GLN A 109 -8.97 0.32 -18.84
CA GLN A 109 -8.83 0.18 -17.39
C GLN A 109 -8.00 1.32 -16.79
N ALA A 110 -6.89 1.69 -17.42
CA ALA A 110 -6.06 2.82 -17.01
C ALA A 110 -6.82 4.14 -17.06
N LEU A 111 -7.64 4.36 -18.10
CA LEU A 111 -8.48 5.55 -18.21
C LEU A 111 -9.53 5.64 -17.09
N LYS A 112 -9.97 4.51 -16.53
CA LYS A 112 -10.87 4.47 -15.37
C LYS A 112 -10.16 4.73 -14.03
N VAL A 113 -8.83 4.64 -13.97
CA VAL A 113 -8.05 4.97 -12.76
C VAL A 113 -8.06 6.49 -12.58
N GLY A 114 -8.48 6.96 -11.40
CA GLY A 114 -8.52 8.39 -11.07
C GLY A 114 -9.81 9.14 -11.43
N LEU A 115 -10.69 8.57 -12.26
CA LEU A 115 -11.99 9.19 -12.60
C LEU A 115 -13.08 9.00 -11.53
N LYS A 116 -12.81 8.16 -10.52
CA LYS A 116 -13.77 7.88 -9.46
C LYS A 116 -13.76 9.01 -8.44
N ARG A 117 -14.75 9.91 -8.50
CA ARG A 117 -14.99 10.90 -7.44
C ARG A 117 -15.26 10.15 -6.13
N VAL A 118 -14.40 10.38 -5.14
CA VAL A 118 -14.63 9.94 -3.76
C VAL A 118 -15.38 11.09 -3.10
N GLY A 119 -16.68 10.90 -2.91
CA GLY A 119 -17.55 11.78 -2.11
C GLY A 119 -17.89 11.11 -0.79
#